data_AF-A0A1E9ATH5-F1
#
_entry.id   AF-A0A1E9ATH5-F1
#
_cell.length_a   1.000
_cell.length_b   1.000
_cell.length_c   1.000
_cell.angle_alpha   90.00
_cell.angle_beta   90.00
_cell.angle_gamma   90.00
#
_symmetry.space_group_name_H-M   'P 1'
#
loop_
_entity.id
_entity.type
_entity.pdbx_description
1 polymer ?
#
loop_
_entity_poly.entity_id
_entity_poly.type
_entity_poly.pdbx_seq_one_letter_code
_entity_poly.pdbx_strand_id
1 'polypeptide(L)'
;MELKMNLSGTYFLTINILLLALSLIMAYLLAKKKEGPAKDRDLDLKYYEKGYLYKGPNFIYNTIIAMIVKVIGEGHVEIEKNYYTTKSGEEKISFKLKNLRAERLDDGEKKLFDTLFSFGDGEISTRTLDKMRRREPDNYNKKFNDFIYFLEEEMVAKKLFTREKKTLKILLSFVVFSLLFFVGIVTVYNEKFFGIISIVLALVFYARLIASFSKMTELGNKKYRELEKVEEELLKGLGDEEEDFLLAIAFGLKAENIRAIYENIIVKDPEIRDWQIFFEKDFYKNFKVALVGDHLLVRN
;
A
#
# COMPACT_ATOMS: atom_id res chain seq x y z
N MET A 1 26.08 31.65 -27.96
CA MET A 1 26.63 32.39 -26.81
C MET A 1 27.48 31.41 -26.02
N GLU A 2 28.80 31.43 -26.20
CA GLU A 2 29.73 30.56 -25.47
C GLU A 2 29.84 31.04 -24.04
N LEU A 3 29.24 30.31 -23.09
CA LEU A 3 29.31 30.62 -21.67
C LEU A 3 30.55 29.98 -21.06
N LYS A 4 31.74 30.23 -21.65
CA LYS A 4 33.02 29.86 -21.02
C LYS A 4 33.26 30.81 -19.85
N MET A 5 33.07 30.31 -18.64
CA MET A 5 33.29 31.10 -17.43
C MET A 5 34.79 31.25 -17.21
N ASN A 6 35.26 32.48 -17.05
CA ASN A 6 36.68 32.81 -16.85
C ASN A 6 37.13 32.54 -15.40
N LEU A 7 36.77 31.38 -14.86
CA LEU A 7 37.12 30.93 -13.51
C LEU A 7 38.32 29.99 -13.59
N SER A 8 39.24 30.13 -12.63
CA SER A 8 40.42 29.27 -12.58
C SER A 8 40.02 27.80 -12.38
N GLY A 9 40.81 26.87 -12.91
CA GLY A 9 40.61 25.44 -12.67
C GLY A 9 40.55 25.10 -11.18
N THR A 10 41.29 25.85 -10.35
CA THR A 10 41.26 25.77 -8.88
C THR A 10 39.88 26.09 -8.31
N TYR A 11 39.21 27.13 -8.82
CA TYR A 11 37.87 27.49 -8.34
C TYR A 11 36.84 26.40 -8.65
N PHE A 12 36.86 25.86 -9.86
CA PHE A 12 36.02 24.71 -10.22
C PHE A 12 36.32 23.50 -9.33
N LEU A 13 37.60 23.21 -9.09
CA LEU A 13 38.00 22.09 -8.22
C LEU A 13 37.50 22.27 -6.79
N THR A 14 37.67 23.46 -6.20
CA THR A 14 37.23 23.76 -4.83
C THR A 14 35.71 23.61 -4.67
N ILE A 15 34.91 24.14 -5.60
CA ILE A 15 33.44 24.00 -5.54
C ILE A 15 33.02 22.54 -5.66
N ASN A 16 33.62 21.77 -6.59
CA ASN A 16 33.31 20.36 -6.74
C ASN A 16 33.62 19.58 -5.45
N ILE A 17 34.78 19.83 -4.82
CA ILE A 17 35.15 19.20 -3.54
C ILE A 17 34.14 19.55 -2.43
N LEU A 18 33.74 20.82 -2.31
CA LEU A 18 32.77 21.25 -1.30
C LEU A 18 31.41 20.58 -1.48
N LEU A 19 30.90 20.50 -2.70
CA LEU A 19 29.62 19.85 -3.00
C LEU A 19 29.69 18.34 -2.81
N LEU A 20 30.85 17.72 -3.07
CA LEU A 20 31.08 16.30 -2.77
C LEU A 20 31.09 16.05 -1.26
N ALA A 21 31.76 16.88 -0.47
CA ALA A 21 31.72 16.76 0.99
C ALA A 21 30.28 16.93 1.53
N LEU A 22 29.55 17.91 1.00
CA LEU A 22 28.16 18.15 1.39
C LEU A 22 27.24 16.99 1.01
N SER A 23 27.40 16.40 -0.18
CA SER A 23 26.61 15.25 -0.60
C SER A 23 26.88 14.01 0.26
N LEU A 24 28.13 13.80 0.70
CA LEU A 24 28.48 12.74 1.65
C LEU A 24 27.84 12.96 3.03
N ILE A 25 27.87 14.19 3.55
CA ILE A 25 27.21 14.55 4.81
C ILE A 25 25.69 14.30 4.69
N MET A 26 25.07 14.75 3.61
CA MET A 26 23.64 14.52 3.38
C MET A 26 23.33 13.03 3.23
N ALA A 27 24.16 12.26 2.53
CA ALA A 27 23.99 10.81 2.41
C ALA A 27 24.04 10.12 3.77
N TYR A 28 24.97 10.52 4.64
CA TYR A 28 25.05 10.03 6.01
C TYR A 28 23.79 10.38 6.82
N LEU A 29 23.30 11.62 6.73
CA LEU A 29 22.07 12.05 7.41
C LEU A 29 20.82 11.33 6.91
N LEU A 30 20.74 11.01 5.61
CA LEU A 30 19.66 10.22 5.03
C LEU A 30 19.72 8.75 5.47
N ALA A 31 20.93 8.19 5.54
CA ALA A 31 21.21 6.81 5.95
C ALA A 31 20.99 6.58 7.44
N LYS A 32 21.11 7.62 8.28
CA LYS A 32 20.72 7.59 9.70
C LYS A 32 19.20 7.48 9.82
N LYS A 33 18.62 6.35 9.41
CA LYS A 33 17.33 5.90 9.94
C LYS A 33 17.59 5.66 11.43
N LYS A 34 16.70 6.15 12.30
CA LYS A 34 16.75 5.73 13.71
C LYS A 34 16.62 4.21 13.68
N GLU A 35 17.72 3.52 13.95
CA GLU A 35 17.73 2.11 14.28
C GLU A 35 16.91 2.00 15.58
N GLY A 36 15.60 1.83 15.42
CA GLY A 36 14.82 1.20 16.46
C GLY A 36 15.42 -0.20 16.65
N PRO A 37 15.44 -0.75 17.88
CA PRO A 37 16.03 -2.04 18.14
C PRO A 37 15.31 -3.10 17.29
N ALA A 38 15.92 -3.46 16.16
CA ALA A 38 15.47 -4.51 15.27
C ALA A 38 16.29 -5.75 15.61
N LYS A 39 16.08 -6.27 16.82
CA LYS A 39 16.47 -7.64 17.15
C LYS A 39 15.18 -8.40 17.42
N ASP A 40 14.83 -9.26 16.47
CA ASP A 40 13.90 -10.39 16.60
C ASP A 40 12.69 -10.18 17.51
N ARG A 41 11.79 -9.25 17.13
CA ARG A 41 10.41 -9.38 17.57
C ARG A 41 9.68 -10.21 16.52
N ASP A 42 9.25 -11.39 16.91
CA ASP A 42 8.24 -12.11 16.16
C ASP A 42 6.94 -11.30 16.29
N LEU A 43 6.67 -10.51 15.27
CA LEU A 43 5.46 -9.70 15.18
C LEU A 43 4.42 -10.57 14.49
N ASP A 44 3.44 -10.99 15.27
CA ASP A 44 2.22 -11.57 14.73
C ASP A 44 1.40 -10.44 14.08
N LEU A 45 1.26 -10.52 12.77
CA LEU A 45 0.49 -9.58 11.95
C LEU A 45 -0.75 -10.28 11.46
N LYS A 46 -1.89 -9.63 11.60
CA LYS A 46 -3.15 -10.15 11.08
C LYS A 46 -3.15 -10.09 9.55
N TYR A 47 -3.96 -10.94 8.91
CA TYR A 47 -4.10 -11.00 7.45
C TYR A 47 -4.32 -9.62 6.80
N TYR A 48 -5.11 -8.72 7.41
CA TYR A 48 -5.35 -7.39 6.87
C TYR A 48 -4.16 -6.44 7.03
N GLU A 49 -3.37 -6.61 8.09
CA GLU A 49 -2.11 -5.88 8.30
C GLU A 49 -1.04 -6.35 7.31
N LYS A 50 -0.94 -7.67 7.10
CA LYS A 50 -0.08 -8.28 6.07
C LYS A 50 -0.45 -7.76 4.68
N GLY A 51 -1.75 -7.76 4.35
CA GLY A 51 -2.27 -7.21 3.09
C GLY A 51 -1.91 -5.73 2.90
N TYR A 52 -2.10 -4.91 3.94
CA TYR A 52 -1.75 -3.49 3.90
C TYR A 52 -0.25 -3.24 3.80
N LEU A 53 0.58 -3.95 4.56
CA LEU A 53 2.04 -3.85 4.51
C LEU A 53 2.57 -4.18 3.11
N TYR A 54 2.01 -5.21 2.48
CA TYR A 54 2.49 -5.73 1.21
C TYR A 54 2.00 -4.95 0.00
N LYS A 55 0.69 -4.69 -0.11
CA LYS A 55 0.10 -4.02 -1.29
C LYS A 55 -0.06 -2.52 -1.12
N GLY A 56 -0.07 -2.02 0.11
CA GLY A 56 -0.18 -0.60 0.41
C GLY A 56 -1.58 -0.01 0.15
N PRO A 57 -1.72 1.32 0.33
CA PRO A 57 -3.03 1.99 0.32
C PRO A 57 -3.73 1.98 -1.04
N ASN A 58 -3.00 1.88 -2.16
CA ASN A 58 -3.59 1.88 -3.50
C ASN A 58 -4.45 0.64 -3.80
N PHE A 59 -4.17 -0.46 -3.11
CA PHE A 59 -4.87 -1.75 -3.28
C PHE A 59 -5.68 -2.14 -2.04
N ILE A 60 -5.96 -1.18 -1.15
CA ILE A 60 -6.67 -1.41 0.12
C ILE A 60 -8.04 -2.07 -0.07
N TYR A 61 -8.69 -1.89 -1.23
CA TYR A 61 -9.99 -2.49 -1.51
C TYR A 61 -9.94 -4.03 -1.47
N ASN A 62 -8.82 -4.67 -1.84
CA ASN A 62 -8.66 -6.11 -1.72
C ASN A 62 -8.62 -6.54 -0.26
N THR A 63 -7.87 -5.81 0.58
CA THR A 63 -7.82 -6.01 2.03
C THR A 63 -9.20 -5.83 2.66
N ILE A 64 -9.93 -4.79 2.30
CA ILE A 64 -11.29 -4.54 2.77
C ILE A 64 -12.22 -5.69 2.37
N ILE A 65 -12.14 -6.18 1.13
CA ILE A 65 -12.95 -7.32 0.67
C ILE A 65 -12.59 -8.57 1.46
N ALA A 66 -11.31 -8.86 1.72
CA ALA A 66 -10.89 -9.99 2.54
C ALA A 66 -11.50 -9.89 3.96
N MET A 67 -11.47 -8.69 4.57
CA MET A 67 -12.07 -8.47 5.88
C MET A 67 -13.59 -8.67 5.89
N ILE A 68 -14.29 -8.21 4.85
CA ILE A 68 -15.73 -8.45 4.69
C ILE A 68 -16.02 -9.94 4.56
N VAL A 69 -15.24 -10.68 3.75
CA VAL A 69 -15.40 -12.12 3.56
C VAL A 69 -15.18 -12.88 4.86
N LYS A 70 -14.13 -12.56 5.62
CA LYS A 70 -13.89 -13.19 6.93
C LYS A 70 -15.09 -13.02 7.87
N VAL A 71 -15.53 -11.77 8.04
CA VAL A 71 -16.62 -11.43 8.98
C VAL A 71 -17.97 -12.04 8.55
N ILE A 72 -18.21 -12.19 7.24
CA ILE A 72 -19.37 -12.94 6.73
C ILE A 72 -19.25 -14.43 7.08
N GLY A 73 -18.10 -15.06 6.77
CA GLY A 73 -17.91 -16.48 7.04
C GLY A 73 -17.97 -16.83 8.53
N GLU A 74 -17.59 -15.91 9.40
CA GLU A 74 -17.74 -16.04 10.87
C GLU A 74 -19.19 -15.85 11.36
N GLY A 75 -20.12 -15.49 10.48
CA GLY A 75 -21.50 -15.19 10.84
C GLY A 75 -21.63 -13.96 11.74
N HIS A 76 -20.68 -13.03 11.66
CA HIS A 76 -20.67 -11.79 12.45
C HIS A 76 -21.36 -10.63 11.72
N VAL A 77 -21.59 -10.78 10.41
CA VAL A 77 -22.46 -9.92 9.63
C VAL A 77 -23.29 -10.78 8.67
N GLU A 78 -24.54 -10.40 8.46
CA GLU A 78 -25.38 -11.03 7.45
C GLU A 78 -25.19 -10.34 6.10
N ILE A 79 -25.26 -11.13 5.02
CA ILE A 79 -25.24 -10.64 3.65
C ILE A 79 -26.49 -11.06 2.89
N GLU A 80 -27.11 -10.11 2.19
CA GLU A 80 -28.30 -10.31 1.37
C GLU A 80 -28.04 -9.87 -0.08
N LYS A 81 -28.48 -10.69 -1.03
CA LYS A 81 -28.35 -10.45 -2.47
C LYS A 81 -29.64 -9.81 -3.00
N ASN A 82 -29.54 -8.57 -3.46
CA ASN A 82 -30.66 -7.79 -3.96
C ASN A 82 -30.54 -7.55 -5.47
N TYR A 83 -31.57 -7.92 -6.21
CA TYR A 83 -31.68 -7.64 -7.64
C TYR A 83 -32.39 -6.31 -7.87
N TYR A 84 -31.89 -5.50 -8.80
CA TYR A 84 -32.53 -4.25 -9.17
C TYR A 84 -32.34 -3.96 -10.66
N THR A 85 -33.33 -3.30 -11.26
CA THR A 85 -33.26 -2.85 -12.65
C THR A 85 -32.73 -1.42 -12.69
N THR A 86 -31.75 -1.16 -13.56
CA THR A 86 -31.26 0.19 -13.81
C THR A 86 -32.25 1.01 -14.65
N LYS A 87 -31.99 2.31 -14.79
CA LYS A 87 -32.75 3.18 -15.72
C LYS A 87 -32.64 2.73 -17.18
N SER A 88 -31.59 1.99 -17.55
CA SER A 88 -31.39 1.44 -18.90
C SER A 88 -32.02 0.06 -19.10
N GLY A 89 -32.75 -0.47 -18.11
CA GLY A 89 -33.36 -1.80 -18.18
C GLY A 89 -32.40 -2.96 -17.87
N GLU A 90 -31.16 -2.69 -17.45
CA GLU A 90 -30.21 -3.73 -17.07
C GLU A 90 -30.51 -4.27 -15.68
N GLU A 91 -30.60 -5.58 -15.53
CA GLU A 91 -30.61 -6.21 -14.21
C GLU A 91 -29.21 -6.19 -13.59
N LYS A 92 -29.12 -5.67 -12.37
CA LYS A 92 -27.90 -5.62 -11.58
C LYS A 92 -28.11 -6.19 -10.20
N ILE A 93 -27.02 -6.70 -9.64
CA ILE A 93 -26.97 -7.26 -8.30
C ILE A 93 -26.37 -6.21 -7.36
N SER A 94 -26.90 -6.11 -6.15
CA SER A 94 -26.33 -5.38 -5.03
C SER A 94 -26.22 -6.32 -3.85
N PHE A 95 -25.11 -6.24 -3.12
CA PHE A 95 -24.92 -6.98 -1.87
C PHE A 95 -25.18 -6.04 -0.70
N LYS A 96 -25.95 -6.49 0.29
CA LYS A 96 -26.36 -5.70 1.44
C LYS A 96 -25.87 -6.38 2.72
N LEU A 97 -25.07 -5.66 3.50
CA LEU A 97 -24.57 -6.07 4.81
C LEU A 97 -25.51 -5.54 5.89
N LYS A 98 -25.89 -6.38 6.86
CA LYS A 98 -26.80 -6.04 7.98
C LYS A 98 -26.53 -6.88 9.23
N ASN A 99 -27.17 -6.52 10.34
CA ASN A 99 -27.14 -7.28 11.60
C ASN A 99 -25.72 -7.54 12.15
N LEU A 100 -24.86 -6.52 12.13
CA LEU A 100 -23.48 -6.60 12.61
C LEU A 100 -23.40 -6.94 14.11
N ARG A 101 -22.61 -7.95 14.45
CA ARG A 101 -22.25 -8.34 15.83
C ARG A 101 -20.86 -7.83 16.18
N ALA A 102 -20.74 -6.53 16.41
CA ALA A 102 -19.45 -5.84 16.60
C ALA A 102 -18.62 -6.36 17.79
N GLU A 103 -19.25 -6.95 18.80
CA GLU A 103 -18.60 -7.47 20.02
C GLU A 103 -17.48 -8.49 19.74
N ARG A 104 -17.62 -9.27 18.66
CA ARG A 104 -16.70 -10.36 18.29
C ARG A 104 -15.62 -9.96 17.28
N LEU A 105 -15.67 -8.72 16.83
CA LEU A 105 -14.70 -8.18 15.89
C LEU A 105 -13.45 -7.68 16.62
N ASP A 106 -12.31 -7.81 15.95
CA ASP A 106 -11.11 -7.13 16.42
C ASP A 106 -11.11 -5.63 16.10
N ASP A 107 -10.13 -4.89 16.59
CA ASP A 107 -10.11 -3.43 16.46
C ASP A 107 -10.05 -2.94 15.00
N GLY A 108 -9.36 -3.67 14.11
CA GLY A 108 -9.29 -3.32 12.69
C GLY A 108 -10.60 -3.61 11.98
N GLU A 109 -11.22 -4.74 12.27
CA GLU A 109 -12.54 -5.13 11.78
C GLU A 109 -13.62 -4.16 12.27
N LYS A 110 -13.63 -3.82 13.56
CA LYS A 110 -14.53 -2.79 14.13
C LYS A 110 -14.38 -1.48 13.37
N LYS A 111 -13.14 -0.99 13.21
CA LYS A 111 -12.89 0.27 12.52
C LYS A 111 -13.39 0.24 11.07
N LEU A 112 -13.20 -0.87 10.35
CA LEU A 112 -13.72 -1.03 9.00
C LEU A 112 -15.25 -1.00 8.99
N PHE A 113 -15.89 -1.81 9.82
CA PHE A 113 -17.35 -1.94 9.82
C PHE A 113 -18.05 -0.67 10.33
N ASP A 114 -17.48 0.03 11.30
CA ASP A 114 -17.92 1.38 11.70
C ASP A 114 -17.86 2.35 10.51
N THR A 115 -16.78 2.28 9.72
CA THR A 115 -16.63 3.10 8.51
C THR A 115 -17.70 2.77 7.48
N LEU A 116 -17.90 1.48 7.16
CA LEU A 116 -18.89 1.02 6.19
C LEU A 116 -20.33 1.37 6.61
N PHE A 117 -20.69 1.10 7.86
CA PHE A 117 -22.04 1.31 8.37
C PHE A 117 -22.33 2.78 8.63
N SER A 118 -21.33 3.65 8.78
CA SER A 118 -21.54 5.10 8.87
C SER A 118 -22.16 5.73 7.61
N PHE A 119 -22.26 4.99 6.51
CA PHE A 119 -22.91 5.41 5.26
C PHE A 119 -24.38 4.96 5.17
N GLY A 120 -24.90 4.27 6.18
CA GLY A 120 -26.29 3.83 6.26
C GLY A 120 -26.79 3.80 7.71
N ASP A 121 -28.01 3.28 7.89
CA ASP A 121 -28.68 3.23 9.20
C ASP A 121 -28.73 1.78 9.70
N GLY A 122 -27.59 1.27 10.17
CA GLY A 122 -27.47 -0.12 10.65
C GLY A 122 -27.40 -1.19 9.54
N GLU A 123 -27.39 -0.77 8.28
CA GLU A 123 -27.22 -1.61 7.10
C GLU A 123 -26.54 -0.83 5.98
N ILE A 124 -25.81 -1.53 5.12
CA ILE A 124 -25.12 -0.88 3.99
C ILE A 124 -25.08 -1.80 2.78
N SER A 125 -25.37 -1.25 1.59
CA SER A 125 -25.29 -1.98 0.32
C SER A 125 -24.18 -1.47 -0.58
N THR A 126 -23.66 -2.33 -1.47
CA THR A 126 -22.68 -1.93 -2.51
C THR A 126 -23.22 -0.81 -3.39
N ARG A 127 -24.53 -0.80 -3.68
CA ARG A 127 -25.21 0.29 -4.39
C ARG A 127 -25.24 1.60 -3.60
N THR A 128 -25.51 1.53 -2.29
CA THR A 128 -25.49 2.71 -1.42
C THR A 128 -24.09 3.28 -1.31
N LEU A 129 -23.07 2.43 -1.10
CA LEU A 129 -21.67 2.84 -1.05
C LEU A 129 -21.23 3.52 -2.36
N ASP A 130 -21.50 2.91 -3.52
CA ASP A 130 -21.17 3.53 -4.82
C ASP A 130 -21.89 4.87 -5.02
N LYS A 131 -23.15 4.98 -4.57
CA LYS A 131 -23.90 6.24 -4.61
C LYS A 131 -23.26 7.31 -3.72
N MET A 132 -22.84 6.97 -2.50
CA MET A 132 -22.15 7.90 -1.60
C MET A 132 -20.82 8.36 -2.19
N ARG A 133 -20.01 7.43 -2.72
CA ARG A 133 -18.74 7.73 -3.40
C ARG A 133 -18.91 8.73 -4.54
N ARG A 134 -19.99 8.63 -5.33
CA ARG A 134 -20.27 9.52 -6.47
C ARG A 134 -20.87 10.86 -6.07
N ARG A 135 -21.74 10.89 -5.04
CA ARG A 135 -22.49 12.10 -4.66
C ARG A 135 -21.79 12.94 -3.60
N GLU A 136 -21.06 12.31 -2.69
CA GLU A 136 -20.38 12.93 -1.56
C GLU A 136 -18.92 12.44 -1.48
N PRO A 137 -18.12 12.63 -2.55
CA PRO A 137 -16.77 12.08 -2.64
C PRO A 137 -15.87 12.53 -1.50
N ASP A 138 -16.00 13.78 -1.03
CA ASP A 138 -15.16 14.30 0.05
C ASP A 138 -15.45 13.61 1.40
N ASN A 139 -16.73 13.45 1.75
CA ASN A 139 -17.17 12.75 2.96
C ASN A 139 -16.79 11.27 2.90
N TYR A 140 -17.03 10.64 1.74
CA TYR A 140 -16.66 9.25 1.49
C TYR A 140 -15.15 9.03 1.64
N ASN A 141 -14.34 9.82 0.95
CA ASN A 141 -12.89 9.72 0.96
C ASN A 141 -12.33 10.01 2.36
N LYS A 142 -12.88 10.98 3.09
CA LYS A 142 -12.46 11.28 4.46
C LYS A 142 -12.61 10.04 5.36
N LYS A 143 -13.79 9.43 5.38
CA LYS A 143 -14.07 8.25 6.22
C LYS A 143 -13.19 7.05 5.86
N PHE A 144 -12.99 6.76 4.58
CA PHE A 144 -12.09 5.67 4.16
C PHE A 144 -10.61 6.00 4.40
N ASN A 145 -10.19 7.25 4.25
CA ASN A 145 -8.84 7.69 4.60
C ASN A 145 -8.60 7.56 6.10
N ASP A 146 -9.59 7.81 6.95
CA ASP A 146 -9.47 7.59 8.40
C ASP A 146 -9.20 6.12 8.74
N PHE A 147 -9.78 5.17 7.99
CA PHE A 147 -9.45 3.74 8.11
C PHE A 147 -8.03 3.42 7.61
N ILE A 148 -7.62 4.01 6.47
CA ILE A 148 -6.25 3.83 5.96
C ILE A 148 -5.21 4.39 6.94
N TYR A 149 -5.48 5.54 7.55
CA TYR A 149 -4.59 6.14 8.56
C TYR A 149 -4.53 5.31 9.83
N PHE A 150 -5.63 4.68 10.23
CA PHE A 150 -5.61 3.71 11.33
C PHE A 150 -4.62 2.57 11.04
N LEU A 151 -4.68 1.95 9.85
CA LEU A 151 -3.72 0.91 9.46
C LEU A 151 -2.28 1.44 9.37
N GLU A 152 -2.08 2.67 8.87
CA GLU A 152 -0.75 3.30 8.82
C GLU A 152 -0.16 3.49 10.23
N GLU A 153 -0.96 3.96 11.19
CA GLU A 153 -0.53 4.14 12.57
C GLU A 153 -0.27 2.79 13.27
N GLU A 154 -1.02 1.73 12.98
CA GLU A 154 -0.69 0.36 13.43
C GLU A 154 0.68 -0.09 12.91
N MET A 155 0.97 0.14 11.63
CA MET A 155 2.29 -0.18 11.05
C MET A 155 3.42 0.63 11.72
N VAL A 156 3.17 1.89 12.08
CA VAL A 156 4.12 2.73 12.82
C VAL A 156 4.30 2.23 14.26
N ALA A 157 3.22 1.88 14.95
CA ALA A 157 3.25 1.35 16.31
C ALA A 157 4.04 0.03 16.39
N LYS A 158 3.87 -0.83 15.38
CA LYS A 158 4.63 -2.08 15.21
C LYS A 158 6.04 -1.87 14.65
N LYS A 159 6.47 -0.62 14.46
CA LYS A 159 7.81 -0.23 13.95
C LYS A 159 8.11 -0.77 12.54
N LEU A 160 7.08 -1.07 11.76
CA LEU A 160 7.22 -1.48 10.35
C LEU A 160 7.37 -0.25 9.45
N PHE A 161 6.70 0.86 9.81
CA PHE A 161 6.83 2.16 9.15
C PHE A 161 7.48 3.22 10.05
N THR A 162 8.05 4.23 9.41
CA THR A 162 8.59 5.43 10.06
C THR A 162 7.58 6.57 9.98
N ARG A 163 7.34 7.24 11.12
CA ARG A 163 6.46 8.43 11.20
C ARG A 163 7.09 9.69 10.59
N GLU A 164 8.41 9.70 10.45
CA GLU A 164 9.18 10.90 10.11
C GLU A 164 8.93 11.30 8.65
N LYS A 165 8.15 12.38 8.44
CA LYS A 165 8.14 13.11 7.18
C LYS A 165 9.51 13.77 7.01
N LYS A 166 10.43 13.09 6.32
CA LYS A 166 11.77 13.61 6.00
C LYS A 166 11.75 14.78 5.00
N THR A 167 10.62 15.46 4.80
CA THR A 167 10.40 16.43 3.71
C THR A 167 11.50 17.48 3.62
N LEU A 168 11.95 18.05 4.75
CA LEU A 168 13.04 19.02 4.75
C LEU A 168 14.40 18.40 4.42
N LYS A 169 14.73 17.23 4.98
CA LYS A 169 15.98 16.50 4.70
C LYS A 169 16.05 16.07 3.23
N ILE A 170 14.92 15.61 2.70
CA ILE A 170 14.73 15.25 1.30
C ILE A 170 14.91 16.48 0.41
N LEU A 171 14.22 17.58 0.71
CA LEU A 171 14.30 18.82 -0.06
C LEU A 171 15.75 19.32 -0.12
N LEU A 172 16.42 19.39 1.04
CA LEU A 172 17.80 19.82 1.12
C LEU A 172 18.74 18.87 0.34
N SER A 173 18.50 17.56 0.43
CA SER A 173 19.26 16.56 -0.34
C SER A 173 19.04 16.72 -1.84
N PHE A 174 17.82 17.04 -2.27
CA PHE A 174 17.52 17.30 -3.67
C PHE A 174 18.25 18.55 -4.19
N VAL A 175 18.28 19.63 -3.40
CA VAL A 175 19.05 20.85 -3.73
C VAL A 175 20.54 20.53 -3.87
N VAL A 176 21.11 19.78 -2.92
CA VAL A 176 22.53 19.38 -2.97
C VAL A 176 22.83 18.50 -4.19
N PHE A 177 21.93 17.57 -4.52
CA PHE A 177 22.00 16.79 -5.76
C PHE A 177 22.01 17.68 -7.01
N SER A 178 21.03 18.59 -7.13
CA SER A 178 20.90 19.48 -8.28
C SER A 178 22.13 20.35 -8.46
N LEU A 179 22.68 20.90 -7.36
CA LEU A 179 23.90 21.72 -7.40
C LEU A 179 25.12 20.90 -7.81
N LEU A 180 25.32 19.71 -7.24
CA LEU A 180 26.45 18.83 -7.57
C LEU A 180 26.41 18.39 -9.04
N PHE A 181 25.22 18.02 -9.53
CA PHE A 181 25.02 17.63 -10.93
C PHE A 181 25.25 18.81 -11.88
N PHE A 182 24.67 19.97 -11.58
CA PHE A 182 24.82 21.18 -12.39
C PHE A 182 26.27 21.67 -12.45
N VAL A 183 26.96 21.74 -11.31
CA VAL A 183 28.38 22.13 -11.27
C VAL A 183 29.23 21.12 -12.03
N GLY A 184 28.93 19.82 -11.94
CA GLY A 184 29.58 18.79 -12.75
C GLY A 184 29.47 19.07 -14.26
N ILE A 185 28.24 19.36 -14.74
CA ILE A 185 27.99 19.73 -16.15
C ILE A 185 28.76 20.98 -16.55
N VAL A 186 28.67 22.07 -15.76
CA VAL A 186 29.37 23.34 -16.07
C VAL A 186 30.89 23.12 -16.10
N THR A 187 31.42 22.30 -15.20
CA THR A 187 32.86 21.98 -15.14
C THR A 187 33.32 21.23 -16.40
N VAL A 188 32.55 20.24 -16.86
CA VAL A 188 32.82 19.53 -18.12
C VAL A 188 32.68 20.44 -19.33
N TYR A 189 31.66 21.31 -19.36
CA TYR A 189 31.46 22.31 -20.42
C TYR A 189 32.63 23.29 -20.55
N ASN A 190 33.31 23.61 -19.44
CA ASN A 190 34.53 24.42 -19.40
C ASN A 190 35.82 23.58 -19.62
N GLU A 191 35.71 22.43 -20.28
CA GLU A 191 36.83 21.54 -20.66
C GLU A 191 37.62 20.99 -19.45
N LYS A 192 37.01 20.97 -18.26
CA LYS A 192 37.59 20.37 -17.06
C LYS A 192 36.96 19.00 -16.82
N PHE A 193 37.61 17.95 -17.35
CA PHE A 193 37.07 16.58 -17.34
C PHE A 193 36.86 15.97 -15.94
N PHE A 194 37.49 16.50 -14.88
CA PHE A 194 37.22 16.04 -13.52
C PHE A 194 35.77 16.28 -13.07
N GLY A 195 35.01 17.16 -13.74
CA GLY A 195 33.58 17.35 -13.49
C GLY A 195 32.74 16.09 -13.73
N ILE A 196 33.23 15.13 -14.53
CA ILE A 196 32.58 13.82 -14.75
C ILE A 196 32.42 13.06 -13.42
N ILE A 197 33.40 13.16 -12.51
CA ILE A 197 33.35 12.51 -11.20
C ILE A 197 32.14 13.01 -10.40
N SER A 198 31.90 14.32 -10.41
CA SER A 198 30.76 14.94 -9.73
C SER A 198 29.42 14.52 -10.32
N ILE A 199 29.33 14.35 -11.64
CA ILE A 199 28.12 13.85 -12.31
C ILE A 199 27.83 12.42 -11.86
N VAL A 200 28.81 11.52 -11.91
CA VAL A 200 28.65 10.11 -11.50
C VAL A 200 28.24 10.03 -10.02
N LEU A 201 28.92 10.78 -9.15
CA LEU A 201 28.61 10.79 -7.72
C LEU A 201 27.24 11.41 -7.41
N ALA A 202 26.80 12.42 -8.18
CA ALA A 202 25.46 12.96 -8.07
C ALA A 202 24.39 11.91 -8.40
N LEU A 203 24.59 11.08 -9.43
CA LEU A 203 23.66 10.00 -9.79
C LEU A 203 23.60 8.93 -8.69
N VAL A 204 24.75 8.53 -8.13
CA VAL A 204 24.80 7.59 -6.99
C VAL A 204 24.08 8.18 -5.77
N PHE A 205 24.29 9.46 -5.48
CA PHE A 205 23.62 10.17 -4.39
C PHE A 205 22.11 10.26 -4.61
N TYR A 206 21.67 10.51 -5.84
CA TYR A 206 20.25 10.53 -6.21
C TYR A 206 19.58 9.18 -6.01
N ALA A 207 20.24 8.08 -6.39
CA ALA A 207 19.72 6.73 -6.13
C ALA A 207 19.52 6.48 -4.62
N ARG A 208 20.47 6.93 -3.78
CA ARG A 208 20.34 6.85 -2.31
C ARG A 208 19.23 7.74 -1.77
N LEU A 209 19.06 8.94 -2.32
CA LEU A 209 17.95 9.83 -2.00
C LEU A 209 16.61 9.15 -2.30
N ILE A 210 16.49 8.51 -3.47
CA ILE A 210 15.28 7.75 -3.84
C ILE A 210 14.99 6.66 -2.81
N ALA A 211 16.01 5.85 -2.47
CA ALA A 211 15.85 4.78 -1.49
C ALA A 211 15.44 5.29 -0.09
N SER A 212 15.82 6.54 0.26
CA SER A 212 15.49 7.16 1.54
C SER A 212 14.02 7.60 1.68
N PHE A 213 13.27 7.68 0.57
CA PHE A 213 11.82 7.97 0.58
C PHE A 213 10.98 6.84 1.15
N SER A 214 11.51 5.61 1.18
CA SER A 214 10.74 4.49 1.72
C SER A 214 10.43 4.71 3.19
N LYS A 215 9.13 4.79 3.50
CA LYS A 215 8.59 4.79 4.86
C LYS A 215 8.92 3.50 5.61
N MET A 216 9.21 2.42 4.90
CA MET A 216 9.45 1.09 5.44
C MET A 216 10.77 1.05 6.23
N THR A 217 10.72 0.47 7.43
CA THR A 217 11.90 0.19 8.25
C THR A 217 12.62 -1.06 7.74
N GLU A 218 13.77 -1.39 8.31
CA GLU A 218 14.44 -2.66 8.02
C GLU A 218 13.59 -3.87 8.41
N LEU A 219 12.92 -3.81 9.56
CA LEU A 219 11.96 -4.84 9.98
C LEU A 219 10.76 -4.92 9.04
N GLY A 220 10.23 -3.77 8.61
CA GLY A 220 9.17 -3.71 7.59
C GLY A 220 9.60 -4.36 6.27
N ASN A 221 10.82 -4.08 5.81
CA ASN A 221 11.37 -4.69 4.59
C ASN A 221 11.57 -6.19 4.74
N LYS A 222 12.00 -6.66 5.92
CA LYS A 222 12.12 -8.10 6.22
C LYS A 222 10.74 -8.77 6.12
N LYS A 223 9.73 -8.23 6.79
CA LYS A 223 8.35 -8.75 6.74
C LYS A 223 7.74 -8.67 5.34
N TYR A 224 7.99 -7.59 4.60
CA TYR A 224 7.56 -7.47 3.21
C TYR A 224 8.13 -8.60 2.34
N ARG A 225 9.43 -8.93 2.47
CA ARG A 225 10.06 -10.05 1.74
C ARG A 225 9.57 -11.42 2.19
N GLU A 226 9.17 -11.58 3.45
CA GLU A 226 8.49 -12.80 3.91
C GLU A 226 7.16 -12.96 3.18
N LEU A 227 6.39 -11.88 3.02
CA LEU A 227 5.11 -11.88 2.30
C LEU A 227 5.26 -12.08 0.79
N GLU A 228 6.38 -11.65 0.17
CA GLU A 228 6.69 -11.99 -1.23
C GLU A 228 6.75 -13.51 -1.43
N LYS A 229 7.40 -14.24 -0.51
CA LYS A 229 7.48 -15.71 -0.57
C LYS A 229 6.13 -16.37 -0.39
N VAL A 230 5.32 -15.86 0.55
CA VAL A 230 3.94 -16.32 0.73
C VAL A 230 3.15 -16.12 -0.56
N GLU A 231 3.25 -14.95 -1.20
CA GLU A 231 2.58 -14.72 -2.49
C GLU A 231 3.03 -15.72 -3.57
N GLU A 232 4.31 -16.05 -3.65
CA GLU A 232 4.83 -17.05 -4.61
C GLU A 232 4.23 -18.46 -4.41
N GLU A 233 3.94 -18.84 -3.17
CA GLU A 233 3.27 -20.10 -2.84
C GLU A 233 1.78 -20.05 -3.19
N LEU A 234 1.09 -18.98 -2.78
CA LEU A 234 -0.32 -18.77 -3.07
C LEU A 234 -0.60 -18.65 -4.58
N LEU A 235 0.32 -18.08 -5.36
CA LEU A 235 0.26 -18.02 -6.82
C LEU A 235 0.32 -19.40 -7.49
N LYS A 236 0.87 -20.41 -6.80
CA LYS A 236 0.87 -21.81 -7.24
C LYS A 236 -0.36 -22.57 -6.72
N GLY A 237 -1.27 -21.91 -6.01
CA GLY A 237 -2.40 -22.54 -5.32
C GLY A 237 -1.97 -23.39 -4.12
N LEU A 238 -0.76 -23.16 -3.59
CA LEU A 238 -0.24 -23.85 -2.42
C LEU A 238 -0.65 -23.03 -1.19
N GLY A 239 -1.69 -23.50 -0.51
CA GLY A 239 -2.26 -22.92 0.71
C GLY A 239 -3.46 -23.76 1.13
N ASP A 240 -3.59 -24.02 2.43
CA ASP A 240 -4.61 -24.92 3.00
C ASP A 240 -5.12 -24.44 4.37
N GLU A 241 -4.85 -23.19 4.72
CA GLU A 241 -5.33 -22.54 5.94
C GLU A 241 -6.23 -21.33 5.64
N GLU A 242 -7.05 -20.94 6.62
CA GLU A 242 -7.89 -19.74 6.55
C GLU A 242 -7.08 -18.50 6.16
N GLU A 243 -5.93 -18.31 6.80
CA GLU A 243 -5.11 -17.14 6.59
C GLU A 243 -4.61 -17.06 5.13
N ASP A 244 -4.23 -18.18 4.53
CA ASP A 244 -3.80 -18.25 3.12
C ASP A 244 -4.88 -17.76 2.17
N PHE A 245 -6.13 -18.19 2.40
CA PHE A 245 -7.27 -17.75 1.61
C PHE A 245 -7.52 -16.24 1.75
N LEU A 246 -7.49 -15.72 2.98
CA LEU A 246 -7.67 -14.29 3.23
C LEU A 246 -6.52 -13.45 2.66
N LEU A 247 -5.28 -13.95 2.74
CA LEU A 247 -4.10 -13.32 2.13
C LEU A 247 -4.18 -13.34 0.60
N ALA A 248 -4.63 -14.43 -0.01
CA ALA A 248 -4.81 -14.50 -1.46
C ALA A 248 -5.80 -13.44 -1.95
N ILE A 249 -6.90 -13.22 -1.22
CA ILE A 249 -7.84 -12.12 -1.50
C ILE A 249 -7.16 -10.76 -1.26
N ALA A 250 -6.52 -10.56 -0.11
CA ALA A 250 -5.90 -9.29 0.26
C ALA A 250 -4.77 -8.88 -0.71
N PHE A 251 -4.03 -9.85 -1.25
CA PHE A 251 -2.99 -9.64 -2.26
C PHE A 251 -3.57 -9.40 -3.66
N GLY A 252 -4.86 -9.69 -3.86
CA GLY A 252 -5.51 -9.51 -5.15
C GLY A 252 -5.09 -10.55 -6.18
N LEU A 253 -4.90 -11.80 -5.75
CA LEU A 253 -4.60 -12.90 -6.64
C LEU A 253 -5.78 -13.20 -7.58
N LYS A 254 -5.52 -13.98 -8.63
CA LYS A 254 -6.58 -14.34 -9.58
C LYS A 254 -7.58 -15.29 -8.95
N ALA A 255 -8.81 -15.26 -9.46
CA ALA A 255 -9.91 -16.07 -8.93
C ALA A 255 -9.61 -17.58 -8.98
N GLU A 256 -8.84 -18.03 -9.97
CA GLU A 256 -8.42 -19.43 -10.10
C GLU A 256 -7.48 -19.84 -8.96
N ASN A 257 -6.53 -18.98 -8.58
CA ASN A 257 -5.64 -19.22 -7.45
C ASN A 257 -6.40 -19.26 -6.13
N ILE A 258 -7.28 -18.27 -5.92
CA ILE A 258 -8.09 -18.18 -4.69
C ILE A 258 -9.03 -19.39 -4.58
N ARG A 259 -9.60 -19.84 -5.70
CA ARG A 259 -10.45 -21.04 -5.74
C ARG A 259 -9.68 -22.31 -5.37
N ALA A 260 -8.48 -22.51 -5.94
CA ALA A 260 -7.65 -23.67 -5.61
C ALA A 260 -7.33 -23.75 -4.10
N ILE A 261 -6.97 -22.62 -3.49
CA ILE A 261 -6.72 -22.54 -2.05
C ILE A 261 -7.99 -22.86 -1.25
N TYR A 262 -9.14 -22.29 -1.64
CA TYR A 262 -10.41 -22.57 -0.97
C TYR A 262 -10.81 -24.05 -1.05
N GLU A 263 -10.59 -24.70 -2.21
CA GLU A 263 -10.83 -26.12 -2.39
C GLU A 263 -9.93 -26.98 -1.49
N ASN A 264 -8.65 -26.64 -1.36
CA ASN A 264 -7.73 -27.32 -0.44
C ASN A 264 -8.23 -27.25 1.02
N ILE A 265 -8.72 -26.08 1.43
CA ILE A 265 -9.24 -25.86 2.79
C ILE A 265 -10.50 -26.72 3.01
N ILE A 266 -11.46 -26.72 2.08
CA ILE A 266 -12.69 -27.53 2.20
C ILE A 266 -12.38 -29.02 2.29
N VAL A 267 -11.38 -29.50 1.54
CA VAL A 267 -10.97 -30.91 1.60
C VAL A 267 -10.45 -31.28 2.99
N LYS A 268 -9.78 -30.35 3.67
CA LYS A 268 -9.22 -30.54 5.02
C LYS A 268 -10.27 -30.34 6.12
N ASP A 269 -11.17 -29.38 5.94
CA ASP A 269 -12.26 -29.05 6.86
C ASP A 269 -13.56 -28.75 6.09
N PRO A 270 -14.42 -29.76 5.87
CA PRO A 270 -15.67 -29.59 5.12
C PRO A 270 -16.73 -28.73 5.81
N GLU A 271 -16.61 -28.54 7.14
CA GLU A 271 -17.54 -27.72 7.92
C GLU A 271 -17.05 -26.28 8.08
N ILE A 272 -15.94 -25.92 7.41
CA ILE A 272 -15.40 -24.58 7.48
C ILE A 272 -16.39 -23.53 6.95
N ARG A 273 -16.21 -22.32 7.47
CA ARG A 273 -17.01 -21.11 7.26
C ARG A 273 -17.49 -20.91 5.82
N ASP A 274 -18.67 -20.30 5.67
CA ASP A 274 -19.28 -20.01 4.36
C ASP A 274 -18.61 -18.82 3.64
N TRP A 275 -17.34 -18.99 3.26
CA TRP A 275 -16.61 -18.04 2.42
C TRP A 275 -16.95 -18.20 0.93
N GLN A 276 -17.84 -19.14 0.58
CA GLN A 276 -18.28 -19.38 -0.80
C GLN A 276 -18.87 -18.12 -1.44
N ILE A 277 -19.45 -17.23 -0.63
CA ILE A 277 -19.94 -15.91 -1.03
C ILE A 277 -18.94 -15.10 -1.85
N PHE A 278 -17.62 -15.26 -1.63
CA PHE A 278 -16.60 -14.58 -2.42
C PHE A 278 -16.68 -14.93 -3.91
N PHE A 279 -17.04 -16.18 -4.22
CA PHE A 279 -17.16 -16.70 -5.57
C PHE A 279 -18.52 -16.47 -6.21
N GLU A 280 -19.48 -15.87 -5.49
CA GLU A 280 -20.76 -15.46 -6.07
C GLU A 280 -20.54 -14.48 -7.22
N LYS A 281 -21.36 -14.65 -8.25
CA LYS A 281 -21.29 -13.79 -9.43
C LYS A 281 -21.45 -12.32 -9.02
N ASP A 282 -20.56 -11.48 -9.55
CA ASP A 282 -20.49 -10.05 -9.30
C ASP A 282 -20.15 -9.62 -7.86
N PHE A 283 -19.86 -10.54 -6.91
CA PHE A 283 -19.48 -10.18 -5.53
C PHE A 283 -18.26 -9.26 -5.49
N TYR A 284 -17.11 -9.77 -5.94
CA TYR A 284 -15.85 -9.02 -5.96
C TYR A 284 -15.98 -7.73 -6.75
N LYS A 285 -16.60 -7.81 -7.95
CA LYS A 285 -16.81 -6.66 -8.84
C LYS A 285 -17.63 -5.57 -8.15
N ASN A 286 -18.77 -5.91 -7.56
CA ASN A 286 -19.66 -4.92 -6.95
C ASN A 286 -19.03 -4.25 -5.73
N PHE A 287 -18.32 -5.00 -4.88
CA PHE A 287 -17.57 -4.39 -3.78
C PHE A 287 -16.43 -3.51 -4.28
N LYS A 288 -15.65 -3.97 -5.27
CA LYS A 288 -14.57 -3.17 -5.87
C LYS A 288 -15.10 -1.85 -6.45
N VAL A 289 -16.16 -1.89 -7.25
CA VAL A 289 -16.78 -0.68 -7.82
C VAL A 289 -17.31 0.24 -6.72
N ALA A 290 -17.96 -0.32 -5.70
CA ALA A 290 -18.45 0.45 -4.56
C ALA A 290 -17.31 1.16 -3.80
N LEU A 291 -16.16 0.48 -3.66
CA LEU A 291 -15.02 0.98 -2.89
C LEU A 291 -14.19 2.02 -3.63
N VAL A 292 -13.86 1.78 -4.91
CA VAL A 292 -12.89 2.60 -5.67
C VAL A 292 -13.37 3.04 -7.05
N GLY A 293 -14.57 2.63 -7.46
CA GLY A 293 -15.14 2.96 -8.77
C GLY A 293 -14.60 2.13 -9.94
N ASP A 294 -15.12 2.44 -11.13
CA ASP A 294 -14.87 1.65 -12.34
C ASP A 294 -13.47 1.85 -12.94
N HIS A 295 -12.76 2.92 -12.55
CA HIS A 295 -11.48 3.31 -13.14
C HIS A 295 -10.34 2.32 -12.83
N LEU A 296 -10.49 1.51 -11.78
CA LEU A 296 -9.54 0.45 -11.41
C LEU A 296 -10.01 -0.96 -11.82
N LEU A 297 -11.07 -1.09 -12.63
CA LEU A 297 -11.49 -2.37 -13.22
C LEU A 297 -10.58 -2.87 -14.35
N VAL A 298 -9.42 -2.22 -14.56
CA VAL A 298 -8.47 -2.61 -15.60
C VAL A 298 -7.84 -3.97 -15.28
N ARG A 299 -8.39 -4.99 -15.95
CA ARG A 299 -7.80 -6.27 -16.40
C ARG A 299 -6.72 -6.90 -15.50
N ASN A 300 -7.11 -7.93 -14.76
CA ASN A 300 -6.43 -9.22 -14.85
C ASN A 300 -7.18 -10.07 -15.87
#